data_AF-A0A7S2MZR6-F1
#
_entry.id   AF-A0A7S2MZR6-F1
#
_cell.length_a   1.000
_cell.length_b   1.000
_cell.length_c   1.000
_cell.angle_alpha   90.00
_cell.angle_beta   90.00
_cell.angle_gamma   90.00
#
_symmetry.space_group_name_H-M   'P 1'
#
loop_
_entity.id
_entity.type
_entity.pdbx_description
1 polymer ?
#
loop_
_entity_poly.entity_id
_entity_poly.type
_entity_poly.pdbx_seq_one_letter_code
_entity_poly.pdbx_strand_id
1 'polypeptide(L)'
;GAVSSSVLLGVTASELRADEAVLVNVCAKRIVAGKGSIIYNVVDTSEEGITLEKDEVRVGVFTTKEGNSYFEMRSNVAEIDGGKVFKERVCGNALSFQEVYDLNCGADV
;
A
#
# COMPACT_ATOMS: atom_id res chain seq x y z
N GLY A 1 -15.48 -13.88 -4.87
CA GLY A 1 -14.30 -13.58 -4.02
C GLY A 1 -14.27 -14.49 -2.82
N ALA A 2 -13.17 -14.51 -2.08
CA ALA A 2 -13.00 -15.28 -0.83
C ALA A 2 -12.21 -14.44 0.18
N VAL A 3 -12.70 -14.32 1.42
CA VAL A 3 -12.04 -13.54 2.48
C VAL A 3 -11.94 -14.42 3.72
N SER A 4 -10.72 -14.64 4.22
CA SER A 4 -10.45 -15.41 5.43
C SER A 4 -9.52 -14.64 6.36
N SER A 5 -9.84 -14.61 7.66
CA SER A 5 -8.98 -14.02 8.71
C SER A 5 -8.46 -12.61 8.41
N SER A 6 -9.19 -11.83 7.61
CA SER A 6 -8.74 -10.54 7.05
C SER A 6 -9.60 -9.37 7.54
N VAL A 7 -9.02 -8.17 7.54
CA VAL A 7 -9.72 -6.92 7.87
C VAL A 7 -9.84 -6.07 6.60
N LEU A 8 -11.07 -5.65 6.30
CA LEU A 8 -11.38 -4.83 5.13
C LEU A 8 -12.15 -3.58 5.61
N LEU A 9 -11.66 -2.40 5.25
CA LEU A 9 -12.32 -1.13 5.55
C LEU A 9 -12.30 -0.24 4.31
N GLY A 10 -13.46 0.19 3.81
CA GLY A 10 -13.52 1.08 2.63
C GLY A 10 -12.95 0.44 1.36
N VAL A 11 -13.21 -0.84 1.13
CA VAL A 11 -12.71 -1.59 -0.03
C VAL A 11 -13.79 -1.72 -1.09
N THR A 12 -13.47 -1.36 -2.34
CA THR A 12 -14.35 -1.54 -3.50
C THR A 12 -13.64 -2.35 -4.58
N ALA A 13 -14.19 -3.51 -4.93
CA ALA A 13 -13.70 -4.32 -6.05
C ALA A 13 -14.77 -5.21 -6.67
N SER A 14 -14.60 -5.58 -7.94
CA SER A 14 -15.47 -6.55 -8.62
C SER A 14 -15.12 -7.99 -8.26
N GLU A 15 -13.82 -8.28 -8.07
CA GLU A 15 -13.34 -9.53 -7.49
C GLU A 15 -12.33 -9.25 -6.38
N LEU A 16 -12.49 -9.91 -5.22
CA LEU A 16 -11.59 -9.80 -4.08
C LEU A 16 -11.25 -11.18 -3.51
N ARG A 17 -9.96 -11.48 -3.36
CA ARG A 17 -9.44 -12.60 -2.59
C ARG A 17 -8.46 -12.06 -1.54
N ALA A 18 -8.64 -12.44 -0.28
CA ALA A 18 -7.80 -12.02 0.83
C ALA A 18 -7.71 -13.12 1.88
N ASP A 19 -6.50 -13.38 2.37
CA ASP A 19 -6.24 -14.31 3.47
C ASP A 19 -5.29 -13.66 4.47
N GLU A 20 -5.65 -13.62 5.76
CA GLU A 20 -4.86 -12.97 6.82
C GLU A 20 -4.30 -11.58 6.42
N ALA A 21 -5.09 -10.78 5.67
CA ALA A 21 -4.64 -9.51 5.09
C ALA A 21 -5.39 -8.30 5.67
N VAL A 22 -4.80 -7.11 5.53
CA VAL A 22 -5.40 -5.84 5.95
C VAL A 22 -5.53 -4.90 4.75
N LEU A 23 -6.76 -4.54 4.39
CA LEU A 23 -7.07 -3.66 3.26
C LEU A 23 -7.85 -2.44 3.76
N VAL A 24 -7.32 -1.23 3.56
CA VAL A 24 -7.96 0.02 4.03
C VAL A 24 -8.01 1.08 2.92
N ASN A 25 -9.21 1.54 2.54
CA ASN A 25 -9.40 2.53 1.46
C ASN A 25 -8.75 2.08 0.14
N VAL A 26 -9.18 0.93 -0.38
CA VAL A 26 -8.63 0.33 -1.60
C VAL A 26 -9.72 0.19 -2.65
N CYS A 27 -9.49 0.71 -3.85
CA CYS A 27 -10.39 0.57 -4.98
C CYS A 27 -9.65 -0.04 -6.17
N ALA A 28 -10.13 -1.16 -6.70
CA ALA A 28 -9.58 -1.77 -7.92
C ALA A 28 -10.60 -2.67 -8.60
N LYS A 29 -10.42 -2.97 -9.89
CA LYS A 29 -11.28 -3.95 -10.57
C LYS A 29 -11.21 -5.33 -9.92
N ARG A 30 -9.98 -5.79 -9.66
CA ARG A 30 -9.66 -7.07 -9.02
C ARG A 30 -8.60 -6.86 -7.94
N ILE A 31 -8.73 -7.59 -6.83
CA ILE A 31 -7.74 -7.58 -5.75
C ILE A 31 -7.44 -9.02 -5.34
N VAL A 32 -6.16 -9.38 -5.34
CA VAL A 32 -5.64 -10.62 -4.75
C VAL A 32 -4.60 -10.25 -3.71
N ALA A 33 -5.00 -10.30 -2.44
CA ALA A 33 -4.14 -9.99 -1.30
C ALA A 33 -3.52 -11.29 -0.75
N GLY A 34 -2.20 -11.43 -0.88
CA GLY A 34 -1.44 -12.53 -0.32
C GLY A 34 -1.52 -12.58 1.21
N LYS A 35 -1.19 -13.74 1.78
CA LYS A 35 -1.21 -13.96 3.23
C LYS A 35 -0.38 -12.93 3.98
N GLY A 36 -0.93 -12.30 5.02
CA GLY A 36 -0.21 -11.32 5.83
C GLY A 36 -0.01 -9.96 5.18
N SER A 37 -0.52 -9.76 3.95
CA SER A 37 -0.30 -8.50 3.22
C SER A 37 -1.13 -7.35 3.78
N ILE A 38 -0.59 -6.14 3.61
CA ILE A 38 -1.21 -4.89 4.05
C ILE A 38 -1.25 -3.95 2.86
N ILE A 39 -2.43 -3.42 2.55
CA ILE A 39 -2.57 -2.36 1.54
C ILE A 39 -3.50 -1.26 2.01
N TYR A 40 -3.10 -0.01 1.80
CA TYR A 40 -3.97 1.11 2.12
C TYR A 40 -3.81 2.35 1.23
N ASN A 41 -4.92 3.07 1.06
CA ASN A 41 -5.03 4.29 0.26
C ASN A 41 -4.60 4.12 -1.20
N VAL A 42 -4.99 3.01 -1.84
CA VAL A 42 -4.62 2.70 -3.23
C VAL A 42 -5.86 2.68 -4.13
N VAL A 43 -5.77 3.34 -5.28
CA VAL A 43 -6.77 3.28 -6.35
C VAL A 43 -6.09 2.78 -7.62
N ASP A 44 -6.50 1.61 -8.09
CA ASP A 44 -6.00 0.99 -9.31
C ASP A 44 -7.13 0.96 -10.36
N THR A 45 -6.85 1.54 -11.53
CA THR A 45 -7.81 1.62 -12.65
C THR A 45 -7.45 0.69 -13.81
N SER A 46 -6.40 -0.14 -13.63
CA SER A 46 -6.00 -1.15 -14.60
C SER A 46 -7.02 -2.29 -14.68
N GLU A 47 -6.97 -3.02 -15.79
CA GLU A 47 -7.83 -4.18 -16.01
C GLU A 47 -7.34 -5.40 -15.21
N GLU A 48 -6.03 -5.48 -14.98
CA GLU A 48 -5.34 -6.52 -14.23
C GLU A 48 -5.67 -6.47 -12.73
N GLY A 49 -5.81 -5.24 -12.21
CA GLY A 49 -6.02 -4.97 -10.79
C GLY A 49 -4.79 -5.21 -9.92
N ILE A 50 -5.02 -5.33 -8.62
CA ILE A 50 -3.98 -5.39 -7.61
C ILE A 50 -3.68 -6.85 -7.25
N THR A 51 -2.40 -7.20 -7.26
CA THR A 51 -1.88 -8.42 -6.63
C THR A 51 -0.79 -8.04 -5.63
N LEU A 52 -0.89 -8.57 -4.41
CA LEU A 52 0.08 -8.42 -3.34
C LEU A 52 0.68 -9.78 -3.02
N GLU A 53 2.00 -9.80 -2.86
CA GLU A 53 2.71 -11.00 -2.40
C GLU A 53 2.51 -11.22 -0.89
N LYS A 54 2.96 -12.38 -0.42
CA LYS A 54 2.95 -12.70 1.02
C LYS A 54 3.73 -11.65 1.81
N ASP A 55 3.14 -11.19 2.92
CA ASP A 55 3.68 -10.18 3.83
C ASP A 55 4.01 -8.81 3.18
N GLU A 56 3.59 -8.59 1.92
CA GLU A 56 3.82 -7.32 1.23
C GLU A 56 3.03 -6.19 1.90
N VAL A 57 3.68 -5.04 2.09
CA VAL A 57 3.01 -3.78 2.43
C VAL A 57 3.03 -2.88 1.21
N ARG A 58 1.87 -2.37 0.81
CA ARG A 58 1.74 -1.36 -0.26
C ARG A 58 0.89 -0.20 0.20
N VAL A 59 1.40 1.03 0.05
CA VAL A 59 0.66 2.23 0.42
C VAL A 59 0.67 3.24 -0.70
N GLY A 60 -0.49 3.83 -0.97
CA GLY A 60 -0.57 5.05 -1.76
C GLY A 60 -0.31 6.29 -0.90
N VAL A 61 0.67 7.08 -1.31
CA VAL A 61 1.03 8.37 -0.70
C VAL A 61 0.51 9.47 -1.59
N PHE A 62 -0.35 10.32 -1.03
CA PHE A 62 -0.82 11.53 -1.70
C PHE A 62 0.02 12.72 -1.21
N THR A 63 0.46 13.57 -2.14
CA THR A 63 1.19 14.80 -1.80
C THR A 63 0.51 16.02 -2.40
N THR A 64 0.74 17.17 -1.79
CA THR A 64 0.28 18.48 -2.29
C THR A 64 1.19 19.04 -3.39
N LYS A 65 2.25 18.34 -3.77
CA LYS A 65 3.21 18.81 -4.79
C LYS A 65 2.58 18.71 -6.18
N GLU A 66 2.49 19.85 -6.85
CA GLU A 66 1.99 19.96 -8.22
C GLU A 66 2.75 19.02 -9.17
N GLY A 67 2.02 18.19 -9.92
CA GLY A 67 2.58 17.21 -10.87
C GLY A 67 3.11 15.90 -10.26
N ASN A 68 3.14 15.74 -8.93
CA ASN A 68 3.48 14.47 -8.28
C ASN A 68 2.56 14.19 -7.08
N SER A 69 1.25 14.27 -7.33
CA SER A 69 0.23 14.21 -6.29
C SER A 69 -0.01 12.81 -5.72
N TYR A 70 0.51 11.77 -6.35
CA TYR A 70 0.35 10.38 -5.92
C TYR A 70 1.55 9.51 -6.31
N PHE A 71 2.04 8.70 -5.38
CA PHE A 71 2.95 7.59 -5.67
C PHE A 71 2.74 6.46 -4.67
N GLU A 72 3.22 5.26 -5.00
CA GLU A 72 3.17 4.11 -4.11
C GLU A 72 4.51 3.90 -3.39
N MET A 73 4.43 3.45 -2.14
CA MET A 73 5.56 2.91 -1.39
C MET A 73 5.30 1.44 -1.07
N ARG A 74 6.36 0.63 -1.10
CA ARG A 74 6.34 -0.81 -0.81
C ARG A 74 7.26 -1.15 0.37
N SER A 75 6.89 -2.18 1.12
CA SER A 75 7.70 -2.77 2.18
C SER A 75 7.30 -4.25 2.35
N ASN A 76 7.85 -4.91 3.37
CA ASN A 76 7.49 -6.27 3.74
C ASN A 76 7.47 -6.41 5.27
N VAL A 77 6.36 -6.91 5.83
CA VAL A 77 6.14 -7.02 7.29
C VAL A 77 7.18 -7.93 7.95
N ALA A 78 7.58 -9.00 7.28
CA ALA A 78 8.49 -10.00 7.83
C ALA A 78 9.97 -9.59 7.74
N GLU A 79 10.34 -8.84 6.71
CA GLU A 79 11.74 -8.60 6.35
C GLU A 79 12.22 -7.16 6.64
N ILE A 80 11.33 -6.17 6.65
CA ILE A 80 11.70 -4.77 6.66
C ILE A 80 11.14 -4.06 7.89
N ASP A 81 12.04 -3.69 8.79
CA ASP A 81 11.76 -2.84 9.94
C ASP A 81 12.01 -1.38 9.60
N GLY A 82 10.93 -0.63 9.36
CA GLY A 82 10.99 0.81 9.04
C GLY A 82 11.69 1.65 10.11
N GLY A 83 11.75 1.19 11.36
CA GLY A 83 12.51 1.85 12.42
C GLY A 83 14.02 1.68 12.29
N LYS A 84 14.49 0.65 11.59
CA LYS A 84 15.91 0.40 11.31
C LYS A 84 16.36 0.98 9.98
N VAL A 85 15.56 0.81 8.93
CA VAL A 85 15.90 1.22 7.56
C VAL A 85 15.27 2.55 7.15
N PHE A 86 14.89 3.40 8.12
CA PHE A 86 14.07 4.61 7.89
C PHE A 86 14.62 5.54 6.79
N LYS A 87 15.95 5.61 6.65
CA LYS A 87 16.66 6.48 5.71
C LYS A 87 17.05 5.79 4.40
N GLU A 88 16.77 4.50 4.26
CA GLU A 88 17.14 3.70 3.10
C GLU A 88 15.96 3.60 2.13
N ARG A 89 16.27 3.47 0.84
CA ARG A 89 15.26 3.15 -0.18
C ARG A 89 15.20 1.64 -0.33
N VAL A 90 14.05 1.06 -0.03
CA VAL A 90 13.80 -0.38 -0.03
C VAL A 90 12.77 -0.76 -1.09
N CYS A 91 12.70 -2.05 -1.46
CA CYS A 91 11.66 -2.58 -2.37
C CYS A 91 11.54 -1.84 -3.72
N GLY A 92 12.61 -1.19 -4.19
CA GLY A 92 12.57 -0.39 -5.42
C GLY A 92 11.82 0.94 -5.29
N ASN A 93 11.50 1.39 -4.07
CA ASN A 93 10.84 2.68 -3.85
C ASN A 93 11.69 3.83 -4.38
N ALA A 94 11.01 4.82 -4.96
CA ALA A 94 11.65 6.05 -5.43
C ALA A 94 12.18 6.91 -4.26
N LEU A 95 11.57 6.78 -3.08
CA LEU A 95 11.87 7.53 -1.86
C LEU A 95 12.08 6.58 -0.69
N SER A 96 12.78 7.05 0.34
CA SER A 96 12.89 6.43 1.65
C SER A 96 11.73 6.86 2.55
N PHE A 97 11.53 6.17 3.67
CA PHE A 97 10.50 6.55 4.64
C PHE A 97 10.74 7.96 5.22
N GLN A 98 12.01 8.32 5.46
CA GLN A 98 12.41 9.68 5.88
C GLN A 98 12.05 10.73 4.82
N GLU A 99 12.35 10.48 3.55
CA GLU A 99 12.02 11.43 2.47
C GLU A 99 10.51 11.66 2.37
N VAL A 100 9.69 10.62 2.55
CA VAL A 100 8.22 10.76 2.61
C VAL A 100 7.78 11.53 3.86
N TYR A 101 8.38 11.26 5.02
CA TYR A 101 8.11 12.01 6.25
C TYR A 101 8.43 13.50 6.07
N ASP A 102 9.58 13.83 5.49
CA ASP A 102 10.00 15.21 5.26
C ASP A 102 9.08 15.93 4.26
N LEU A 103 8.61 15.24 3.21
CA LEU A 103 7.62 15.77 2.26
C LEU A 103 6.30 16.13 2.94
N ASN A 104 5.88 15.34 3.92
CA ASN A 104 4.60 15.53 4.60
C ASN A 104 4.71 16.42 5.85
N CYS A 105 5.91 16.77 6.31
CA CYS A 105 6.14 17.53 7.55
C CYS A 105 5.44 18.91 7.56
N GLY A 106 5.24 19.51 6.38
CA GLY A 106 4.52 20.78 6.21
C GLY A 106 3.08 20.65 5.70
N ALA A 107 2.55 19.42 5.56
CA ALA A 107 1.19 19.21 5.11
C ALA A 107 0.21 19.45 6.27
N ASP A 108 -0.77 20.33 6.06
CA ASP A 108 -1.92 20.52 6.95
C ASP A 108 -2.99 19.50 6.54
N VAL A 109 -3.23 18.50 7.41
CA VAL A 109 -4.13 17.34 7.17
C VAL A 109 -5.39 17.42 8.01
#